data_AF-A0A8J3MY86-F1
#
_entry.id   AF-A0A8J3MY86-F1
#
_cell.length_a   1.000
_cell.length_b   1.000
_cell.length_c   1.000
_cell.angle_alpha   90.00
_cell.angle_beta   90.00
_cell.angle_gamma   90.00
#
_symmetry.space_group_name_H-M   'P 1'
#
loop_
_entity.id
_entity.type
_entity.pdbx_description
1 polymer ?
#
loop_
_entity_poly.entity_id
_entity_poly.type
_entity_poly.pdbx_seq_one_letter_code
_entity_poly.pdbx_strand_id
1 'polypeptide(L)'
;MFQPIYATSLNLIEPWWKPLHSLALKGRRFESWQEIAEAVEQATSYWNGHRHPYVWGRRRHQPRRPPLPVLLWPPLHALLSGCTTKAKAP
;
A
#
# COMPACT_ATOMS: atom_id res chain seq x y z
N MET A 1 15.53 -29.92 14.24
CA MET A 1 15.12 -29.19 13.02
C MET A 1 16.33 -29.14 12.10
N PHE A 2 16.31 -29.84 10.97
CA PHE A 2 17.34 -29.72 9.95
C PHE A 2 16.96 -28.56 9.03
N GLN A 3 17.76 -27.50 9.00
CA GLN A 3 17.60 -26.39 8.07
C GLN A 3 18.56 -26.62 6.89
N PRO A 4 18.06 -26.82 5.66
CA PRO A 4 18.92 -26.91 4.50
C PRO A 4 19.70 -25.61 4.30
N ILE A 5 20.98 -25.72 3.98
CA ILE A 5 21.94 -24.59 3.88
C ILE A 5 21.50 -23.50 2.88
N TYR A 6 20.65 -23.84 1.91
CA TYR A 6 20.13 -22.91 0.89
C TYR A 6 18.62 -22.62 1.02
N ALA A 7 17.98 -23.09 2.08
CA ALA A 7 16.56 -22.86 2.35
C ALA A 7 16.35 -21.88 3.51
N THR A 8 17.32 -21.00 3.78
CA THR A 8 17.21 -19.97 4.83
C THR A 8 16.02 -19.04 4.61
N SER A 9 15.56 -18.89 3.36
CA SER A 9 14.31 -18.20 3.01
C SER A 9 13.03 -18.90 3.49
N LEU A 10 13.09 -20.20 3.80
CA LEU A 10 12.02 -20.95 4.48
C LEU A 10 12.11 -20.83 6.00
N ASN A 11 13.18 -20.22 6.54
CA ASN A 11 13.23 -19.92 7.95
C ASN A 11 12.24 -18.79 8.22
N LEU A 12 11.15 -19.13 8.90
CA LEU A 12 10.06 -18.23 9.29
C LEU A 12 10.54 -17.01 10.11
N ILE A 13 11.84 -16.92 10.44
CA ILE A 13 12.51 -15.76 11.03
C ILE A 13 12.61 -14.57 10.07
N GLU A 14 12.93 -14.79 8.80
CA GLU A 14 13.10 -13.70 7.82
C GLU A 14 11.82 -12.88 7.57
N PRO A 15 10.62 -13.49 7.45
CA PRO A 15 9.38 -12.76 7.22
C PRO A 15 9.02 -11.74 8.30
N TRP A 16 9.33 -12.00 9.57
CA TRP A 16 8.94 -11.09 10.67
C TRP A 16 10.02 -10.07 11.02
N TRP A 17 11.29 -10.36 10.74
CA TRP A 17 12.37 -9.40 10.97
C TRP A 17 12.22 -8.15 10.12
N LYS A 18 11.82 -8.29 8.85
CA LYS A 18 11.66 -7.17 7.93
C LYS A 18 10.64 -6.11 8.43
N PRO A 19 9.40 -6.46 8.83
CA PRO A 19 8.47 -5.49 9.40
C PRO A 19 8.93 -4.97 10.77
N LEU A 20 9.51 -5.81 11.63
CA LEU A 20 10.02 -5.35 12.93
C LEU A 20 11.14 -4.31 12.76
N HIS A 21 12.13 -4.57 11.92
CA HIS A 21 13.21 -3.62 11.64
C HIS A 21 12.66 -2.30 11.08
N SER A 22 11.65 -2.35 10.20
CA SER A 22 11.02 -1.14 9.66
C SER A 22 10.22 -0.35 10.70
N LEU A 23 9.60 -1.01 11.68
CA LEU A 23 8.74 -0.36 12.68
C LEU A 23 9.54 0.12 13.90
N ALA A 24 10.46 -0.70 14.41
CA ALA A 24 11.20 -0.44 15.63
C ALA A 24 12.50 0.32 15.37
N LEU A 25 13.25 -0.01 14.32
CA LEU A 25 14.67 0.36 14.22
C LEU A 25 14.95 1.41 13.13
N LYS A 26 14.22 1.38 12.02
CA LYS A 26 14.51 2.25 10.87
C LYS A 26 14.35 3.73 11.23
N GLY A 27 15.45 4.48 11.13
CA GLY A 27 15.48 5.93 11.35
C GLY A 27 15.52 6.37 12.81
N ARG A 28 15.68 5.45 13.76
CA ARG A 28 15.86 5.76 15.19
C ARG A 28 17.31 5.56 15.62
N ARG A 29 17.74 6.37 16.59
CA ARG A 29 18.98 6.16 17.34
C ARG A 29 18.59 5.86 18.79
N PHE A 30 19.34 4.97 19.41
CA PHE A 30 19.10 4.52 20.78
C PHE A 30 20.32 4.84 21.62
N GLU A 31 20.10 5.37 22.81
CA GLU A 31 21.15 5.69 23.78
C GLU A 31 21.24 4.60 24.85
N SER A 32 20.15 3.86 25.07
CA SER A 32 20.05 2.81 26.09
C SER A 32 19.44 1.52 25.56
N TRP A 33 19.69 0.43 26.29
CA TRP A 33 19.10 -0.87 25.99
C TRP A 33 17.59 -0.89 26.24
N GLN A 34 17.10 -0.10 27.20
CA GLN A 34 15.68 0.03 27.50
C GLN A 34 14.90 0.63 26.31
N GLU A 35 15.43 1.66 25.66
CA GLU A 35 14.76 2.26 24.49
C GLU A 35 14.59 1.28 23.33
N ILE A 36 15.55 0.36 23.15
CA ILE A 36 15.45 -0.70 22.13
C ILE A 36 14.33 -1.66 22.51
N ALA A 37 14.26 -2.09 23.77
CA ALA A 37 13.22 -2.98 24.25
C ALA A 37 11.82 -2.35 24.10
N GLU A 38 11.66 -1.09 24.51
CA GLU A 38 10.41 -0.34 24.37
C GLU A 38 10.01 -0.14 22.90
N ALA A 39 10.96 0.18 22.02
CA ALA A 39 10.68 0.33 20.60
C ALA A 39 10.23 -1.00 19.97
N VAL A 40 10.83 -2.12 20.38
CA VAL A 40 10.41 -3.46 19.93
C VAL A 40 9.02 -3.81 20.47
N GLU A 41 8.73 -3.50 21.73
CA GLU A 41 7.40 -3.70 22.33
C GLU A 41 6.32 -2.90 21.61
N GLN A 42 6.56 -1.61 21.36
CA GLN A 42 5.65 -0.73 20.63
C GLN A 42 5.41 -1.22 19.20
N ALA A 43 6.47 -1.61 18.48
CA ALA A 43 6.36 -2.15 17.13
C ALA A 43 5.54 -3.45 17.11
N THR A 44 5.74 -4.31 18.10
CA THR A 44 5.01 -5.57 18.24
C THR A 44 3.53 -5.32 18.56
N SER A 45 3.24 -4.39 19.47
CA SER A 45 1.87 -3.98 19.80
C SER A 45 1.16 -3.39 18.58
N TYR A 46 1.82 -2.49 17.85
CA TYR A 46 1.30 -1.93 16.60
C TYR A 46 1.01 -3.02 15.56
N TRP A 47 1.95 -3.95 15.35
CA TRP A 47 1.77 -5.03 14.39
C TRP A 47 0.63 -5.98 14.76
N ASN A 48 0.48 -6.30 16.05
CA ASN A 48 -0.65 -7.09 16.56
C ASN A 48 -1.99 -6.36 16.43
N GLY A 49 -2.01 -5.02 16.55
CA GLY A 49 -3.21 -4.22 16.27
C GLY A 49 -3.63 -4.25 14.79
N HIS A 50 -2.66 -4.36 13.87
CA HIS A 50 -2.86 -4.36 12.42
C HIS A 50 -2.79 -5.75 11.79
N ARG A 51 -2.99 -6.80 12.59
CA ARG A 51 -2.94 -8.18 12.09
C ARG A 51 -4.09 -8.46 11.13
N HIS A 52 -3.76 -8.98 9.95
CA HIS A 52 -4.73 -9.47 8.97
C HIS A 52 -4.67 -11.01 8.95
N PRO A 53 -5.39 -11.69 9.85
CA PRO A 53 -5.37 -13.14 9.89
C PRO A 53 -5.85 -13.70 8.56
N TYR A 54 -5.13 -14.70 8.05
CA TYR A 54 -5.57 -15.43 6.88
C TYR A 54 -6.81 -16.26 7.24
N VAL A 55 -7.96 -15.88 6.70
CA VAL A 55 -9.20 -16.64 6.84
C VAL A 55 -9.20 -17.74 5.78
N TRP A 56 -9.15 -18.98 6.24
CA TRP A 56 -9.27 -20.15 5.38
C TRP A 56 -10.73 -20.28 4.91
N GLY A 57 -10.95 -20.40 3.60
CA GLY A 57 -12.29 -20.52 2.98
C GLY A 57 -12.47 -19.64 1.73
N ARG A 58 -13.61 -19.76 1.04
CA ARG A 58 -13.93 -18.90 -0.11
C ARG A 58 -14.25 -17.48 0.36
N ARG A 59 -13.33 -16.53 0.18
CA ARG A 59 -13.70 -15.10 0.17
C ARG A 59 -14.71 -14.92 -0.98
N ARG A 60 -15.91 -14.43 -0.68
CA ARG A 60 -16.82 -13.95 -1.73
C ARG A 60 -16.05 -12.88 -2.50
N HIS A 61 -15.81 -13.09 -3.80
CA HIS A 61 -15.30 -12.04 -4.66
C HIS A 61 -16.26 -10.85 -4.55
N GLN A 62 -15.85 -9.79 -3.86
CA GLN A 62 -16.56 -8.52 -3.97
C GLN A 62 -16.28 -8.01 -5.39
N PRO A 63 -17.32 -7.75 -6.20
CA PRO A 63 -17.13 -7.07 -7.48
C PRO A 63 -16.37 -5.78 -7.19
N ARG A 64 -15.31 -5.51 -7.98
CA ARG A 64 -14.67 -4.20 -7.94
C ARG A 64 -15.75 -3.15 -8.18
N ARG A 65 -15.77 -2.08 -7.37
CA ARG A 65 -16.66 -0.94 -7.59
C ARG A 65 -16.56 -0.55 -9.07
N PRO A 66 -17.68 -0.42 -9.80
CA PRO A 66 -17.62 0.02 -11.18
C PRO A 66 -16.91 1.38 -11.22
N PRO A 67 -16.03 1.62 -12.21
CA PRO A 67 -15.47 2.95 -12.38
C PRO A 67 -16.61 3.97 -12.46
N LEU A 68 -16.43 5.13 -11.82
CA LEU A 68 -17.37 6.24 -11.95
C LEU A 68 -17.63 6.48 -13.45
N PRO A 69 -18.87 6.72 -13.87
CA PRO A 69 -19.18 6.92 -15.27
C PRO A 69 -18.36 8.10 -15.81
N VAL A 70 -17.62 7.84 -16.90
CA VAL A 70 -16.84 8.82 -17.71
C VAL A 70 -17.71 9.96 -18.29
N LEU A 71 -19.00 10.02 -17.95
CA LEU A 71 -19.94 11.04 -18.41
C LEU A 71 -19.73 12.43 -17.78
N LEU A 72 -18.74 12.59 -16.88
CA LEU A 72 -18.39 13.89 -16.31
C LEU A 72 -17.08 14.49 -16.85
N TRP A 73 -16.58 14.03 -18.00
CA TRP A 73 -15.49 14.72 -18.71
C TRP A 73 -16.05 15.39 -19.97
N PRO A 74 -16.16 16.73 -20.03
CA PRO A 74 -16.57 17.40 -21.27
C PRO A 74 -15.51 17.15 -22.35
N PRO A 75 -15.91 16.86 -23.61
CA PRO A 75 -14.94 16.62 -24.67
C PRO A 75 -14.09 17.88 -24.90
N LEU A 76 -12.77 17.72 -24.95
CA LEU A 76 -11.77 18.78 -25.15
C LEU A 76 -11.95 19.58 -26.46
N HIS A 77 -12.86 19.16 -27.34
CA HIS A 77 -13.10 19.76 -28.66
C HIS A 77 -13.99 21.01 -28.65
N ALA A 78 -14.63 21.36 -27.53
CA ALA A 78 -15.55 22.51 -27.48
C ALA A 78 -14.87 23.90 -27.40
N LEU A 79 -13.53 23.98 -27.42
CA LEU A 79 -12.78 25.24 -27.29
C LEU A 79 -12.15 25.76 -28.60
N LEU A 80 -12.30 25.05 -29.73
CA LEU A 80 -11.69 25.46 -31.01
C LEU A 80 -12.69 25.40 -32.19
N SER A 81 -13.88 25.98 -32.02
CA SER A 81 -14.77 26.30 -33.14
C SER A 81 -15.23 27.75 -33.06
N GLY A 82 -14.24 28.64 -33.11
CA GLY A 82 -14.40 30.09 -33.24
C GLY A 82 -13.73 30.62 -34.50
N CYS A 83 -13.92 29.96 -35.65
CA CYS A 83 -13.44 30.45 -36.95
C CYS A 83 -14.63 30.83 -37.85
N THR A 84 -15.14 32.04 -37.63
CA THR A 84 -15.71 33.00 -38.60
C THR A 84 -16.31 32.43 -39.90
N THR A 85 -17.65 32.38 -39.93
CA THR A 85 -18.44 32.35 -41.16
C THR A 85 -18.52 33.75 -41.78
N LYS A 86 -18.08 33.84 -43.04
CA LYS A 86 -18.30 34.90 -44.05
C LYS A 86 -19.59 35.71 -43.84
N ALA A 87 -19.47 37.03 -43.66
CA ALA A 87 -20.57 37.98 -43.84
C ALA A 87 -20.52 38.56 -45.26
N LYS A 88 -21.61 38.41 -46.00
CA LYS A 88 -21.90 39.07 -47.29
C LYS A 88 -22.92 40.18 -47.01
N ALA A 89 -22.64 41.40 -47.44
CA ALA A 89 -23.60 42.51 -47.50
C ALA A 89 -23.06 43.61 -48.44
N PRO A 90 -23.90 44.55 -48.91
CA PRO A 90 -25.23 44.42 -49.52
C PRO A 90 -25.18 44.28 -51.06
#